data_AF-A0AAU7WI11-F1
#
_entry.id   AF-A0AAU7WI11-F1
#
_cell.length_a   1.000
_cell.length_b   1.000
_cell.length_c   1.000
_cell.angle_alpha   90.00
_cell.angle_beta   90.00
_cell.angle_gamma   90.00
#
_symmetry.space_group_name_H-M   'P 1'
#
loop_
_entity.id
_entity.type
_entity.pdbx_description
1 polymer ?
#
loop_
_entity_poly.entity_id
_entity_poly.type
_entity_poly.pdbx_seq_one_letter_code
_entity_poly.pdbx_strand_id
1 'polypeptide(L)' 'MREEKERVEIRMPKTILEKLEQYQKENWIPTRTGAILELLRKGLEK' A
#
# COMPACT_ATOMS: atom_id res chain seq x y z
N MET A 1 -11.34 -17.44 7.12
CA MET A 1 -10.72 -18.13 5.96
C MET A 1 -9.47 -17.36 5.58
N ARG A 2 -8.31 -18.01 5.35
CA ARG A 2 -7.17 -17.31 4.75
C ARG A 2 -7.54 -17.05 3.30
N GLU A 3 -7.71 -15.78 2.93
CA GLU A 3 -7.81 -15.39 1.53
C GLU A 3 -6.50 -15.77 0.81
N GLU A 4 -6.63 -16.36 -0.38
CA GLU A 4 -5.49 -16.62 -1.23
C GLU A 4 -4.88 -15.30 -1.70
N LYS A 5 -3.55 -15.17 -1.61
CA LYS A 5 -2.84 -13.96 -1.99
C LYS A 5 -2.13 -14.18 -3.31
N GLU A 6 -2.45 -13.36 -4.30
CA GLU A 6 -1.73 -13.31 -5.56
C GLU A 6 -0.68 -12.20 -5.56
N ARG A 7 0.52 -12.50 -6.09
CA ARG A 7 1.58 -11.50 -6.23
C ARG A 7 1.44 -10.79 -7.56
N VAL A 8 1.23 -9.48 -7.52
CA VAL A 8 1.15 -8.62 -8.70
C VAL A 8 2.39 -7.74 -8.80
N GLU A 9 2.94 -7.61 -10.00
CA GLU A 9 4.01 -6.66 -10.30
C GLU A 9 3.44 -5.42 -11.01
N ILE A 10 3.74 -4.23 -10.49
CA ILE A 10 3.21 -2.96 -11.01
C ILE A 10 4.36 -1.97 -11.17
N ARG A 11 4.41 -1.30 -12.33
CA ARG A 11 5.31 -0.15 -12.54
C ARG A 11 4.62 1.12 -12.02
N MET A 12 5.30 1.84 -11.13
CA MET A 12 4.78 3.06 -10.53
C MET A 12 5.74 4.24 -10.75
N PRO A 13 5.23 5.47 -10.91
CA PRO A 13 6.06 6.67 -10.88
C PRO A 13 6.84 6.77 -9.55
N LYS A 14 8.10 7.19 -9.61
CA LYS A 14 8.95 7.37 -8.41
C LYS A 14 8.31 8.29 -7.37
N THR A 15 7.66 9.36 -7.83
CA THR A 15 6.97 10.32 -6.97
C THR A 15 5.85 9.70 -6.15
N ILE A 16 5.17 8.67 -6.65
CA ILE A 16 4.16 7.94 -5.89
C ILE A 16 4.82 7.03 -4.85
N LEU A 17 5.94 6.38 -5.19
CA LEU A 17 6.69 5.55 -4.25
C LEU A 17 7.23 6.38 -3.07
N GLU A 18 7.73 7.58 -3.32
CA GLU A 18 8.19 8.50 -2.28
C GLU A 18 7.05 8.90 -1.32
N LYS A 19 5.89 9.25 -1.87
CA LYS A 19 4.69 9.55 -1.06
C LYS A 19 4.23 8.36 -0.23
N LEU A 20 4.32 7.16 -0.79
CA LEU A 20 3.97 5.92 -0.10
C LEU A 20 4.92 5.64 1.07
N GLU A 21 6.22 5.90 0.91
CA GLU A 21 7.21 5.77 1.97
C GLU A 21 7.01 6.81 3.08
N GLN A 22 6.67 8.04 2.72
CA GLN A 22 6.32 9.06 3.70
C GLN A 22 5.09 8.64 4.50
N TYR A 23 4.02 8.21 3.81
CA TYR A 23 2.79 7.72 4.44
C TYR A 23 3.07 6.55 5.40
N GLN A 24 3.94 5.62 5.00
CA GLN A 24 4.34 4.49 5.82
C GLN A 24 4.96 4.95 7.16
N LYS A 25 5.89 5.91 7.11
CA LYS A 25 6.57 6.45 8.30
C LYS A 25 5.61 7.20 9.22
N GLU A 26 4.77 8.07 8.66
CA GLU A 26 3.81 8.88 9.42
C GLU A 26 2.77 8.02 10.15
N ASN A 27 2.40 6.88 9.56
CA ASN A 27 1.36 5.99 10.09
C ASN A 27 1.93 4.73 10.78
N TRP A 28 3.24 4.66 10.99
CA TRP A 28 3.92 3.53 11.65
C TRP A 28 3.63 2.16 11.01
N ILE A 29 3.49 2.13 9.68
CA ILE A 29 3.16 0.91 8.95
C ILE A 29 4.46 0.13 8.67
N PRO A 30 4.58 -1.16 9.05
CA PRO A 30 5.87 -1.85 8.93
C PRO A 30 6.30 -2.21 7.50
N THR A 31 5.37 -2.26 6.54
CA THR A 31 5.65 -2.75 5.19
C THR A 31 5.00 -1.90 4.11
N ARG A 32 5.64 -1.85 2.93
CA ARG A 32 5.10 -1.14 1.76
C ARG A 32 3.77 -1.73 1.32
N THR A 33 3.65 -3.06 1.34
CA THR A 33 2.39 -3.76 1.07
C THR A 33 1.29 -3.35 2.03
N GLY A 34 1.57 -3.25 3.33
CA GLY A 34 0.59 -2.79 4.32
C GLY A 34 0.07 -1.39 4.00
N ALA A 35 0.98 -0.47 3.64
CA ALA A 35 0.60 0.90 3.28
C ALA A 35 -0.28 0.95 2.02
N ILE A 36 0.06 0.15 0.99
CA ILE A 36 -0.74 0.05 -0.23
C ILE A 36 -2.14 -0.50 0.08
N LEU A 37 -2.23 -1.60 0.83
CA LEU A 37 -3.51 -2.22 1.17
C LEU A 37 -4.40 -1.29 2.00
N GLU A 38 -3.82 -0.55 2.95
CA GLU A 38 -4.59 0.41 3.75
C GLU A 38 -5.16 1.55 2.89
N LEU A 39 -4.34 2.12 2.01
CA LEU A 39 -4.77 3.18 1.10
C LEU A 39 -5.84 2.69 0.12
N LEU A 40 -5.68 1.48 -0.43
CA LEU A 40 -6.68 0.85 -1.27
C LEU A 40 -8.00 0.64 -0.52
N ARG A 41 -7.93 0.11 0.71
CA ARG A 41 -9.10 -0.05 1.57
C ARG A 41 -9.84 1.27 1.78
N LYS A 42 -9.12 2.34 2.17
CA LYS A 42 -9.69 3.69 2.36
C LYS A 42 -10.33 4.25 1.09
N GLY A 43 -9.77 3.95 -0.09
CA GLY A 43 -10.31 4.38 -1.38
C GLY A 43 -11.53 3.58 -1.85
N LEU A 44 -11.64 2.31 -1.44
CA LEU A 44 -12.72 1.41 -1.83
C LEU A 44 -13.92 1.43 -0.86
N GLU A 45 -13.69 1.71 0.43
CA GLU A 45 -14.74 1.83 1.47
C GLU A 45 -15.52 3.17 1.40
N LYS A 46 -15.87 3.63 0.19
CA LYS A 46 -16.77 4.79 0.06
C LYS A 46 -18.08 4.60 0.81
#